data_AF-A0A4R4YS79-F1
#
_entry.id   AF-A0A4R4YS79-F1
#
_cell.length_a   1.000
_cell.length_b   1.000
_cell.length_c   1.000
_cell.angle_alpha   90.00
_cell.angle_beta   90.00
_cell.angle_gamma   90.00
#
_symmetry.space_group_name_H-M   'P 1'
#
loop_
_entity.id
_entity.type
_entity.pdbx_description
1 polymer ?
#
loop_
_entity_poly.entity_id
_entity_poly.type
_entity_poly.pdbx_seq_one_letter_code
_entity_poly.pdbx_strand_id
1 'polypeptide(L)'
;MLDGFETREMWPYECLRCLYVWEEEFVVRRLCDAYGKRAEIWLSAGVPVQPPWAGSSCPSCGAHHLTSFPSGYLARHPELVAEPEPGPAPVFAPAPVSWPDSAPAARRSKLPGRLLIAFGVPLVLFLGYELYIIAAAHAGH
;
A
#
# COMPACT_ATOMS: atom_id res chain seq x y z
N MET A 1 7.14 -23.22 -24.94
CA MET A 1 6.69 -23.23 -23.54
C MET A 1 7.54 -22.21 -22.80
N LEU A 2 6.92 -21.23 -22.13
CA LEU A 2 7.64 -20.40 -21.16
C LEU A 2 7.72 -21.22 -19.89
N ASP A 3 8.89 -21.79 -19.60
CA ASP A 3 9.16 -22.42 -18.30
C ASP A 3 9.32 -21.27 -17.29
N GLY A 4 8.18 -20.76 -16.84
CA GLY A 4 8.11 -19.69 -15.86
C GLY A 4 8.14 -20.28 -14.45
N PHE A 5 9.22 -20.02 -13.71
CA PHE A 5 9.24 -20.31 -12.28
C PHE A 5 8.73 -19.09 -11.51
N GLU A 6 7.78 -19.33 -10.62
CA GLU A 6 7.31 -18.34 -9.66
C GLU A 6 8.08 -18.52 -8.36
N THR A 7 8.63 -17.43 -7.83
CA THR A 7 9.27 -17.41 -6.51
C THR A 7 8.54 -16.40 -5.64
N ARG A 8 8.29 -16.75 -4.37
CA ARG A 8 7.77 -15.81 -3.38
C ARG A 8 8.93 -15.17 -2.63
N GLU A 9 8.91 -13.85 -2.53
CA GLU A 9 9.93 -13.06 -1.85
C GLU A 9 9.28 -12.10 -0.86
N MET A 10 9.73 -12.14 0.40
CA MET A 10 9.32 -11.18 1.43
C MET A 10 10.32 -10.03 1.44
N TRP A 11 9.83 -8.82 1.22
CA TRP A 11 10.66 -7.61 1.14
C TRP A 11 10.36 -6.67 2.31
N PRO A 12 11.34 -6.45 3.21
CA PRO A 12 11.23 -5.47 4.26
C PRO A 12 11.47 -4.04 3.75
N TYR A 13 10.73 -3.11 4.33
CA TYR A 13 10.83 -1.67 4.09
C TYR A 13 10.96 -0.91 5.39
N GLU A 14 11.69 0.19 5.33
CA GLU A 14 11.78 1.17 6.40
C GLU A 14 11.47 2.57 5.85
N CYS A 15 10.59 3.28 6.54
CA CYS A 15 10.30 4.67 6.21
C CYS A 15 11.31 5.61 6.85
N LEU A 16 12.11 6.30 6.02
CA LEU A 16 13.09 7.29 6.47
C LEU A 16 12.48 8.59 7.01
N ARG A 17 11.14 8.70 7.05
CA ARG A 17 10.41 9.83 7.65
C ARG A 17 9.85 9.53 9.04
N CYS A 18 9.21 8.37 9.22
CA CYS A 18 8.51 8.03 10.46
C CYS A 18 9.05 6.75 11.12
N LEU A 19 10.10 6.16 10.56
CA LEU A 19 10.77 4.94 11.03
C LEU A 19 9.86 3.71 11.14
N TYR A 20 8.67 3.77 10.52
CA TYR A 20 7.79 2.61 10.44
C TYR A 20 8.44 1.54 9.54
N VAL A 21 8.54 0.32 10.08
CA VAL A 21 9.07 -0.86 9.41
C VAL A 21 7.92 -1.82 9.10
N TRP A 22 7.92 -2.39 7.91
CA TRP A 22 6.95 -3.41 7.50
C TRP A 22 7.53 -4.34 6.44
N GLU A 23 6.86 -5.45 6.19
CA GLU A 23 7.21 -6.38 5.12
C GLU A 23 6.05 -6.52 4.13
N GLU A 24 6.38 -6.73 2.86
CA GLU A 24 5.42 -7.07 1.82
C GLU A 24 5.84 -8.36 1.08
N GLU A 25 4.86 -9.19 0.75
CA GLU A 25 5.06 -10.38 -0.07
C GLU A 25 4.94 -10.04 -1.55
N PHE A 26 5.93 -10.45 -2.33
CA PHE A 26 5.91 -10.38 -3.79
C PHE A 26 6.02 -11.77 -4.39
N VAL A 27 5.36 -11.97 -5.52
CA VAL A 27 5.58 -13.13 -6.40
C VAL A 27 6.37 -12.65 -7.62
N VAL A 28 7.54 -13.24 -7.83
CA VAL A 28 8.42 -12.96 -8.97
C VAL A 28 8.25 -14.08 -9.98
N ARG A 29 7.69 -13.76 -11.15
CA ARG A 29 7.64 -14.67 -12.29
C ARG A 29 8.85 -14.43 -13.16
N ARG A 30 9.75 -15.41 -13.25
CA ARG A 30 10.94 -15.33 -14.10
C ARG A 30 10.66 -16.01 -15.43
N LEU A 31 10.78 -15.26 -16.50
CA LEU A 31 10.54 -15.69 -17.88
C LEU A 31 11.87 -15.72 -18.62
N CYS A 32 12.09 -16.76 -19.42
CA CYS A 32 13.20 -16.84 -20.36
C CYS A 32 12.61 -17.00 -21.77
N ASP A 33 13.05 -16.16 -22.71
CA ASP A 33 12.69 -16.35 -24.11
C ASP A 33 13.57 -17.42 -24.79
N ALA A 34 13.24 -17.78 -26.03
CA ALA A 34 13.99 -18.76 -26.81
C ALA A 34 15.43 -18.31 -27.18
N TYR A 35 15.74 -17.02 -26.98
CA TYR A 35 17.05 -16.41 -27.24
C TYR A 35 17.86 -16.22 -25.95
N GLY A 36 17.36 -16.69 -24.80
CA GLY A 36 18.01 -16.58 -23.51
C GLY A 36 17.87 -15.22 -22.81
N LYS A 37 17.04 -14.30 -23.33
CA LYS A 37 16.71 -13.06 -22.63
C LYS A 37 15.79 -13.37 -21.46
N ARG A 38 16.15 -12.84 -20.29
CA ARG A 38 15.39 -13.00 -19.05
C ARG A 38 14.54 -11.76 -18.79
N ALA A 39 13.31 -11.98 -18.35
CA ALA A 39 12.41 -10.94 -17.88
C ALA A 39 11.80 -11.37 -16.54
N GLU A 40 11.51 -10.41 -15.67
CA GLU A 40 10.90 -10.65 -14.38
C GLU A 40 9.61 -9.84 -14.28
N ILE A 41 8.52 -10.50 -13.90
CA ILE A 41 7.25 -9.86 -13.60
C ILE A 41 7.03 -9.94 -12.10
N TRP A 42 6.91 -8.77 -11.47
CA TRP A 42 6.64 -8.64 -10.04
C TRP A 42 5.14 -8.53 -9.81
N LEU A 43 4.63 -9.32 -8.88
CA LEU A 43 3.22 -9.32 -8.50
C LEU A 43 3.08 -9.07 -7.00
N SER A 44 2.13 -8.24 -6.61
CA SER A 44 1.68 -8.09 -5.22
C SER A 44 0.18 -8.42 -5.19
N ALA A 45 -0.22 -9.35 -4.32
CA ALA A 45 -1.59 -9.89 -4.28
C ALA A 45 -2.13 -10.31 -5.67
N GLY A 46 -1.26 -10.84 -6.54
CA GLY A 46 -1.59 -11.26 -7.91
C GLY A 46 -1.67 -10.13 -8.95
N VAL A 47 -1.48 -8.87 -8.55
CA VAL A 47 -1.50 -7.70 -9.44
C VAL A 47 -0.08 -7.34 -9.88
N PRO A 48 0.19 -7.10 -11.18
CA PRO A 48 1.47 -6.59 -11.65
C PRO A 48 1.84 -5.25 -11.03
N VAL A 49 3.04 -5.19 -10.47
CA VAL A 49 3.60 -4.02 -9.79
C VAL A 49 5.03 -3.77 -10.26
N GLN A 50 5.56 -2.61 -9.88
CA GLN A 50 6.98 -2.34 -10.04
C GLN A 50 7.81 -3.18 -9.06
N PRO A 51 9.11 -3.40 -9.34
CA PRO A 51 10.00 -4.06 -8.40
C PRO A 51 10.04 -3.33 -7.03
N PRO A 52 10.34 -4.03 -5.93
CA PRO A 52 10.34 -3.47 -4.57
C PRO A 52 11.13 -2.18 -4.39
N TRP A 53 12.27 -2.06 -5.09
CA TRP A 53 13.15 -0.90 -5.04
C TRP A 53 12.71 0.27 -5.94
N ALA A 54 11.67 0.09 -6.77
CA ALA A 54 11.24 1.10 -7.76
C ALA A 54 10.17 2.07 -7.22
N GLY A 55 9.85 1.99 -5.93
CA GLY A 55 9.08 3.01 -5.21
C GLY A 55 7.74 2.50 -4.70
N SER A 56 7.66 2.36 -3.38
CA SER A 56 6.42 2.19 -2.62
C SER A 56 6.14 3.46 -1.79
N SER A 57 5.00 3.50 -1.10
CA SER A 57 4.67 4.61 -0.18
C SER A 57 4.44 4.06 1.23
N CYS A 58 4.91 4.76 2.25
CA CYS A 58 4.71 4.34 3.64
C CYS A 58 3.22 4.23 3.99
N PRO A 59 2.71 3.08 4.48
CA PRO A 59 1.30 2.93 4.84
C PRO A 59 0.91 3.78 6.06
N SER A 60 1.87 4.07 6.96
CA SER A 60 1.66 4.89 8.15
C SER A 60 1.53 6.39 7.77
N CYS A 61 2.60 6.99 7.21
CA CYS A 61 2.69 8.44 6.98
C CYS A 61 2.47 8.90 5.53
N GLY A 62 2.45 7.99 4.55
CA GLY A 62 2.27 8.31 3.12
C GLY A 62 3.49 8.93 2.42
N ALA A 63 4.67 8.96 3.07
CA ALA A 63 5.90 9.43 2.43
C ALA A 63 6.48 8.38 1.46
N HIS A 64 7.19 8.86 0.43
CA HIS A 64 7.88 8.03 -0.57
C HIS A 64 9.38 7.87 -0.27
N HIS A 65 9.86 8.43 0.85
CA HIS A 65 11.25 8.33 1.26
C HIS A 65 11.42 7.05 2.08
N LEU A 66 11.73 5.97 1.36
CA LEU A 66 11.80 4.60 1.89
C LEU A 66 13.15 3.99 1.51
N THR A 67 13.60 3.05 2.33
CA THR A 67 14.61 2.08 1.94
C THR A 67 13.99 0.69 1.94
N SER A 68 14.49 -0.18 1.06
CA SER A 68 14.07 -1.58 0.94
C SER A 68 15.31 -2.46 1.08
N PHE A 69 15.19 -3.59 1.75
CA PHE A 69 16.28 -4.56 1.87
C PHE A 69 15.95 -5.87 1.18
N PRO A 70 16.95 -6.65 0.72
CA PRO A 70 16.70 -7.96 0.11
C PRO A 70 15.98 -8.90 1.06
N SER A 71 15.35 -9.94 0.50
CA SER A 71 14.63 -10.94 1.28
C SER A 71 15.47 -11.56 2.40
N GLY A 72 14.85 -11.73 3.57
CA GLY A 72 15.51 -12.30 4.75
C GLY A 72 16.54 -11.37 5.40
N TYR A 73 16.52 -10.07 5.10
CA TYR A 73 17.37 -9.08 5.79
C TYR A 73 16.99 -8.94 7.27
N LEU A 74 15.71 -8.76 7.59
CA LEU A 74 15.26 -8.64 8.99
C LEU A 74 15.51 -9.91 9.82
N ALA A 75 15.41 -11.10 9.23
CA ALA A 75 15.75 -12.35 9.91
C ALA A 75 17.23 -12.44 10.33
N ARG A 76 18.12 -11.71 9.64
CA ARG A 76 19.54 -11.58 10.00
C ARG A 76 19.85 -10.42 10.93
N HIS A 77 18.89 -9.50 11.10
CA HIS A 77 19.02 -8.25 11.85
C HIS A 77 17.81 -8.07 12.79
N PRO A 78 17.65 -8.95 13.80
CA PRO A 78 16.51 -8.88 14.72
C PRO A 78 16.44 -7.54 15.48
N GLU A 79 17.55 -6.84 15.63
CA GLU A 79 17.63 -5.50 16.23
C GLU A 79 16.83 -4.42 15.47
N LEU A 80 16.48 -4.66 14.19
CA LEU A 80 15.71 -3.73 13.37
C LEU A 80 14.21 -4.01 13.40
N VAL A 81 13.80 -5.13 13.98
CA VAL A 81 12.39 -5.42 14.23
C VAL A 81 11.96 -4.54 15.39
N ALA A 82 10.99 -3.65 15.16
CA ALA A 82 10.41 -2.87 16.24
C ALA A 82 9.89 -3.84 17.32
N GLU A 83 10.54 -3.86 18.48
CA GLU A 83 10.03 -4.62 19.61
C GLU A 83 8.62 -4.11 19.93
N PRO A 84 7.65 -5.00 20.21
CA PRO A 84 6.41 -4.59 20.81
C PRO A 84 6.76 -3.76 22.05
N GLU A 85 6.35 -2.49 22.06
CA GLU A 85 6.56 -1.64 23.22
C GLU A 85 6.11 -2.42 24.45
N PRO A 86 6.98 -2.64 25.46
CA PRO A 86 6.61 -3.43 26.62
C PRO A 86 5.36 -2.78 27.20
N GLY A 87 4.25 -3.53 27.16
CA GLY A 87 2.98 -3.07 27.68
C GLY A 87 3.24 -2.47 29.06
N PRO A 88 2.69 -1.27 29.34
CA PRO A 88 3.07 -0.50 30.52
C PRO A 88 3.05 -1.43 31.72
N ALA A 89 4.19 -1.53 32.43
CA ALA A 89 4.25 -2.25 33.69
C ALA A 89 3.03 -1.82 34.53
N PRO A 90 2.34 -2.73 35.23
CA PRO A 90 1.17 -2.36 36.02
C PRO A 90 1.60 -1.34 37.07
N VAL A 91 1.45 -0.06 36.73
CA VAL A 91 1.55 1.04 37.66
C VAL A 91 0.31 0.86 38.51
N PHE A 92 0.50 0.51 39.79
CA PHE A 92 -0.55 0.63 40.79
C PHE A 92 -0.90 2.12 40.92
N ALA A 93 -1.73 2.60 40.00
CA ALA A 93 -2.34 3.90 40.09
C ALA A 93 -3.35 3.86 41.25
N PRO A 94 -3.34 4.83 42.17
CA PRO A 94 -4.47 5.01 43.08
C PRO A 94 -5.75 5.21 42.26
N ALA A 95 -6.87 4.75 42.83
CA ALA A 95 -8.17 4.57 42.17
C ALA A 95 -8.48 5.63 41.09
N PRO A 96 -8.91 5.21 39.90
CA PRO A 96 -9.07 6.11 38.77
C PRO A 96 -10.16 7.14 39.05
N VAL A 97 -9.81 8.43 38.90
CA VAL A 97 -10.81 9.45 38.56
C VAL A 97 -11.42 8.99 37.23
N SER A 98 -12.73 8.79 37.20
CA SER A 98 -13.46 8.33 36.03
C SER A 98 -13.44 9.41 34.95
N TRP A 99 -12.42 9.36 34.10
CA TRP A 99 -12.47 9.98 32.79
C TRP A 99 -13.50 9.23 31.95
N PRO A 100 -14.37 9.92 31.20
CA PRO A 100 -15.31 9.25 30.31
C PRO A 100 -14.53 8.37 29.33
N ASP A 101 -15.03 7.15 29.18
CA ASP A 101 -14.45 6.04 28.44
C ASP A 101 -13.66 6.50 27.21
N SER A 102 -12.36 6.19 27.20
CA SER A 102 -11.58 6.29 25.97
C SER A 102 -12.17 5.29 24.98
N ALA A 103 -12.80 5.85 23.95
CA ALA A 103 -13.44 5.13 22.87
C ALA A 103 -12.50 4.04 22.29
N PRO A 104 -13.05 2.89 21.85
CA PRO A 104 -12.24 1.83 21.29
C PRO A 104 -11.40 2.38 20.13
N ALA A 105 -10.14 1.96 20.08
CA ALA A 105 -9.20 2.29 19.02
C ALA A 105 -9.81 1.91 17.66
N ALA A 106 -10.46 2.89 17.05
CA ALA A 106 -11.06 2.74 15.74
C ALA A 106 -9.92 2.49 14.76
N ARG A 107 -9.83 1.25 14.27
CA ARG A 107 -9.12 0.92 13.03
C ARG A 107 -9.76 1.76 11.92
N ARG A 108 -9.25 2.98 11.72
CA ARG A 108 -9.62 3.81 10.59
C ARG A 108 -8.98 3.19 9.37
N SER A 109 -9.73 2.33 8.68
CA SER A 109 -9.49 2.07 7.28
C SER A 109 -9.44 3.43 6.58
N LYS A 110 -8.28 3.79 6.02
CA LYS A 110 -8.17 4.95 5.15
C LYS A 110 -9.00 4.64 3.91
N LEU A 111 -10.25 5.09 3.89
CA LEU A 111 -11.08 5.07 2.69
C LEU A 111 -10.30 5.75 1.55
N PRO A 112 -10.25 5.17 0.34
CA PRO A 112 -9.51 5.71 -0.80
C PRO A 112 -10.29 6.88 -1.42
N GLY A 113 -10.49 7.97 -0.68
CA GLY A 113 -11.25 9.15 -1.13
C GLY A 113 -10.64 9.84 -2.36
N ARG A 114 -9.34 9.63 -2.63
CA ARG A 114 -8.66 10.19 -3.80
C ARG A 114 -9.06 9.50 -5.12
N LEU A 115 -9.42 8.22 -5.08
CA LEU A 115 -9.84 7.47 -6.27
C LEU A 115 -11.25 7.87 -6.73
N LEU A 116 -12.15 8.17 -5.79
CA LEU A 116 -13.50 8.64 -6.11
C LEU A 116 -13.51 10.01 -6.81
N ILE A 117 -12.56 10.89 -6.46
CA ILE A 117 -12.42 12.20 -7.12
C ILE A 117 -11.85 12.05 -8.54
N ALA A 118 -10.84 11.20 -8.72
CA ALA A 118 -10.17 11.00 -10.01
C ALA A 118 -11.09 10.45 -11.10
N PHE A 119 -12.04 9.58 -10.75
CA PHE A 119 -13.00 9.01 -11.70
C PHE A 119 -14.38 9.69 -11.68
N GLY A 120 -14.80 10.23 -10.55
CA GLY A 120 -16.12 10.86 -10.41
C GLY A 120 -16.23 12.18 -11.16
N VAL A 121 -15.20 13.03 -11.11
CA VAL A 121 -15.24 14.34 -11.78
C VAL A 121 -15.30 14.21 -13.32
N PRO A 122 -14.45 13.39 -13.98
CA PRO A 122 -14.56 13.19 -15.43
C PRO A 122 -15.90 12.60 -15.86
N LEU A 123 -16.45 11.66 -15.09
CA LEU A 123 -17.73 11.01 -15.43
C LEU A 123 -18.90 12.00 -15.35
N VAL A 124 -18.96 12.84 -14.32
CA VAL A 124 -20.01 13.86 -14.17
C VAL A 124 -19.93 14.90 -15.28
N LEU A 125 -18.72 15.34 -15.65
CA LEU A 125 -18.54 16.29 -16.75
C LEU A 125 -18.98 15.69 -18.10
N PHE A 126 -18.63 14.43 -18.36
CA PHE A 126 -19.04 13.73 -19.58
C PHE A 126 -20.56 13.59 -19.67
N LEU A 127 -21.22 13.08 -18.61
CA LEU A 127 -22.66 12.91 -18.58
C LEU A 127 -23.41 14.26 -18.66
N GLY A 128 -22.91 15.29 -17.99
CA GLY A 128 -23.47 16.64 -18.08
C GLY A 128 -23.36 17.23 -19.49
N TYR A 129 -22.24 17.01 -20.17
CA TYR A 129 -22.04 17.47 -21.55
C TYR A 129 -22.98 16.77 -22.54
N GLU A 130 -23.12 15.44 -22.44
CA GLU A 130 -24.06 14.68 -23.27
C GLU A 130 -25.51 15.15 -23.09
N LEU A 131 -25.94 15.35 -21.83
CA LEU A 131 -27.27 15.89 -21.54
C LEU A 131 -27.48 17.30 -22.09
N TYR A 132 -26.46 18.16 -22.01
CA TYR A 132 -26.51 19.50 -22.57
C TYR A 132 -26.68 19.48 -24.10
N ILE A 133 -25.94 18.64 -24.81
CA ILE A 133 -26.05 18.51 -26.28
C ILE A 133 -27.46 18.04 -26.68
N ILE A 134 -28.01 17.06 -25.97
CA ILE A 134 -29.37 16.58 -26.22
C ILE A 134 -30.38 17.71 -26.00
N ALA A 135 -30.30 18.43 -24.87
CA ALA A 135 -31.21 19.54 -24.57
C ALA A 135 -31.09 20.69 -25.59
N ALA A 136 -29.88 21.07 -25.98
CA ALA A 136 -29.63 22.11 -26.98
C ALA A 136 -30.19 21.72 -28.36
N ALA A 137 -30.10 20.45 -28.76
CA ALA A 137 -30.68 19.95 -30.00
C ALA A 137 -32.22 19.99 -30.00
N HIS A 138 -32.86 19.79 -28.84
CA HIS A 138 -34.32 19.87 -28.71
C HIS A 138 -34.85 21.31 -28.59
N ALA A 139 -34.01 22.25 -28.13
CA ALA A 139 -34.37 23.67 -28.01
C ALA A 139 -34.20 24.46 -29.33
N GLY A 140 -33.58 23.86 -30.34
CA GLY A 140 -33.39 24.44 -31.67
C GLY A 140 -34.47 24.08 -32.71
N HIS A 141 -35.51 23.35 -32.30
CA HIS A 141 -36.71 23.05 -33.08
C HIS A 141 -37.92 23.83 -32.55
#